data_AF-A0A8H5G5U1-F1
#
_entry.id   AF-A0A8H5G5U1-F1
#
_cell.length_a   1.000
_cell.length_b   1.000
_cell.length_c   1.000
_cell.angle_alpha   90.00
_cell.angle_beta   90.00
_cell.angle_gamma   90.00
#
_symmetry.space_group_name_H-M   'P 1'
#
loop_
_entity.id
_entity.type
_entity.pdbx_description
1 polymer ?
#
loop_
_entity_poly.entity_id
_entity_poly.type
_entity_poly.pdbx_seq_one_letter_code
_entity_poly.pdbx_strand_id
1 'polypeptide(L)'
;MILPKHRRTRAAQVESDSDPSDSGNNIEDEIQHVLRGVKQMKKQLDQLGKENQGLKEKLKQSQPEASSSSGRRRNAASRSSNVQKVAELEKRVKKLETARKKDRRKIEQLRSQAVKAEADDLMEGEGSDAENGVDAVHKMKKLLRKFSDLVIVSTLSDEGEECPICFDNLEVKKTSGLQCEHLVCNDCLAQISKGSDETVQCPYCKQVCAREDVELVHYTERERWDALLDVAKAWCAMDHHAGEETSEEEAEEEFINDGTSIASTPANNEESELERIAEEDDDEDDDKSLATPPPADQQPQLYAESPTKLKRQRMEQLSKERQRKKGRFR
;
A
#
# COMPACT_ATOMS: atom_id res chain seq x y z
N MET A 1 -48.44 -34.38 -52.00
CA MET A 1 -48.11 -34.50 -50.56
C MET A 1 -47.69 -33.12 -50.06
N ILE A 2 -48.41 -32.61 -49.07
CA ILE A 2 -48.43 -31.20 -48.66
C ILE A 2 -47.43 -31.02 -47.50
N LEU A 3 -46.47 -30.10 -47.65
CA LEU A 3 -45.55 -29.69 -46.58
C LEU A 3 -46.23 -28.67 -45.66
N PRO A 4 -46.12 -28.79 -44.32
CA PRO A 4 -46.72 -27.84 -43.40
C PRO A 4 -45.84 -26.60 -43.24
N LYS A 5 -46.44 -25.43 -43.45
CA LYS A 5 -45.86 -24.11 -43.20
C LYS A 5 -45.83 -23.84 -41.70
N HIS A 6 -44.65 -23.86 -41.09
CA HIS A 6 -44.46 -23.34 -39.73
C HIS A 6 -44.38 -21.81 -39.75
N ARG A 7 -45.47 -21.20 -39.30
CA ARG A 7 -45.67 -19.77 -39.08
C ARG A 7 -44.94 -19.39 -37.78
N ARG A 8 -43.77 -18.76 -37.86
CA ARG A 8 -43.09 -18.16 -36.70
C ARG A 8 -43.84 -16.88 -36.32
N THR A 9 -44.65 -16.96 -35.26
CA THR A 9 -45.20 -15.80 -34.56
C THR A 9 -44.08 -15.12 -33.77
N ARG A 10 -43.72 -13.92 -34.21
CA ARG A 10 -42.81 -13.00 -33.52
C ARG A 10 -43.61 -12.37 -32.37
N ALA A 11 -43.46 -12.93 -31.16
CA ALA A 11 -43.99 -12.32 -29.96
C ALA A 11 -43.14 -11.07 -29.65
N ALA A 12 -43.79 -9.91 -29.61
CA ALA A 12 -43.18 -8.68 -29.13
C ALA A 12 -42.78 -8.90 -27.66
N GLN A 13 -41.48 -8.85 -27.38
CA GLN A 13 -40.98 -8.68 -26.02
C GLN A 13 -41.36 -7.26 -25.60
N VAL A 14 -42.28 -7.17 -24.66
CA VAL A 14 -42.55 -5.96 -23.90
C VAL A 14 -41.33 -5.78 -22.99
N GLU A 15 -40.54 -4.75 -23.27
CA GLU A 15 -39.46 -4.31 -22.39
C GLU A 15 -40.11 -3.83 -21.08
N SER A 16 -40.02 -4.67 -20.06
CA SER A 16 -40.40 -4.37 -18.70
C SER A 16 -39.25 -3.58 -18.09
N ASP A 17 -39.39 -2.25 -18.06
CA ASP A 17 -38.59 -1.35 -17.21
C ASP A 17 -38.58 -1.90 -15.79
N SER A 18 -37.50 -2.60 -15.46
CA SER A 18 -37.26 -3.19 -14.16
C SER A 18 -36.54 -2.12 -13.34
N ASP A 19 -37.33 -1.47 -12.49
CA ASP A 19 -36.93 -0.44 -11.54
C ASP A 19 -35.62 -0.84 -10.81
N PRO A 20 -34.50 -0.12 -10.97
CA PRO A 20 -33.19 -0.48 -10.42
C PRO A 20 -33.09 -0.30 -8.89
N SER A 21 -34.20 0.02 -8.22
CA SER A 21 -34.26 0.39 -6.81
C SER A 21 -34.26 -0.77 -5.82
N ASP A 22 -34.36 -2.04 -6.26
CA ASP A 22 -34.36 -3.22 -5.37
C ASP A 22 -32.98 -3.93 -5.25
N SER A 23 -31.92 -3.39 -5.87
CA SER A 23 -30.58 -4.00 -5.82
C SER A 23 -29.83 -3.75 -4.50
N GLY A 24 -30.28 -2.80 -3.68
CA GLY A 24 -29.59 -2.41 -2.44
C GLY A 24 -29.64 -3.46 -1.34
N ASN A 25 -30.76 -4.19 -1.22
CA ASN A 25 -30.95 -5.19 -0.17
C ASN A 25 -30.09 -6.45 -0.38
N ASN A 26 -29.71 -6.74 -1.62
CA ASN A 26 -28.98 -7.96 -1.97
C ASN A 26 -27.50 -7.90 -1.53
N ILE A 27 -26.90 -6.70 -1.52
CA ILE A 27 -25.51 -6.50 -1.11
C ILE A 27 -25.33 -6.75 0.39
N GLU A 28 -26.29 -6.30 1.21
CA GLU A 28 -26.22 -6.50 2.66
C GLU A 28 -26.35 -7.98 3.03
N ASP A 29 -27.21 -8.73 2.35
CA ASP A 29 -27.34 -10.18 2.51
C ASP A 29 -26.07 -10.93 2.08
N GLU A 30 -25.41 -10.54 0.99
CA GLU A 30 -24.13 -11.09 0.55
C GLU A 30 -23.00 -10.81 1.56
N ILE A 31 -22.92 -9.58 2.09
CA ILE A 31 -21.94 -9.23 3.14
C ILE A 31 -22.19 -10.07 4.39
N GLN A 32 -23.44 -10.22 4.82
CA GLN A 32 -23.78 -11.07 5.96
C GLN A 32 -23.44 -12.55 5.71
N HIS A 33 -23.61 -13.04 4.48
CA HIS A 33 -23.21 -14.40 4.11
C HIS A 33 -21.67 -14.58 4.21
N VAL A 34 -20.90 -13.64 3.68
CA VAL A 34 -19.43 -13.65 3.78
C VAL A 34 -18.97 -13.59 5.24
N LEU A 35 -19.54 -12.70 6.05
CA LEU A 35 -19.21 -12.58 7.47
C LEU A 35 -19.52 -13.87 8.26
N ARG A 36 -20.64 -14.55 7.94
CA ARG A 36 -20.96 -15.86 8.51
C ARG A 36 -19.92 -16.92 8.12
N GLY A 37 -19.48 -16.92 6.86
CA GLY A 37 -18.41 -17.79 6.37
C GLY A 37 -17.08 -17.56 7.11
N VAL A 38 -16.65 -16.30 7.26
CA VAL A 38 -15.43 -15.93 8.01
C VAL A 38 -15.51 -16.39 9.46
N LYS A 39 -16.66 -16.19 10.12
CA LYS A 39 -16.87 -16.63 11.51
C LYS A 39 -16.82 -18.16 11.64
N GLN A 40 -17.31 -18.90 10.66
CA GLN A 40 -17.24 -20.36 10.64
C GLN A 40 -15.79 -20.85 10.42
N MET A 41 -15.05 -20.23 9.50
CA MET A 41 -13.63 -20.54 9.29
C MET A 41 -12.78 -20.24 10.54
N LYS A 42 -13.03 -19.12 11.23
CA LYS A 42 -12.36 -18.80 12.50
C LYS A 42 -12.59 -19.88 13.56
N LYS A 43 -13.83 -20.36 13.72
CA LYS A 43 -14.15 -21.47 14.63
C LYS A 43 -13.41 -22.76 14.26
N GLN A 44 -13.27 -23.06 12.96
CA GLN A 44 -12.53 -24.23 12.49
C GLN A 44 -11.03 -24.11 12.80
N LEU A 45 -10.43 -22.93 12.64
CA LEU A 45 -9.04 -22.68 13.02
C LEU A 45 -8.81 -22.84 14.52
N ASP A 46 -9.70 -22.29 15.36
CA ASP A 46 -9.63 -22.46 16.82
C ASP A 46 -9.75 -23.94 17.23
N GLN A 47 -10.65 -24.69 16.58
CA GLN A 47 -10.83 -26.11 16.83
C GLN A 47 -9.58 -26.91 16.44
N LEU A 48 -9.01 -26.66 15.25
CA LEU A 48 -7.77 -27.30 14.80
C LEU A 48 -6.57 -26.91 15.69
N GLY A 49 -6.53 -25.70 16.21
CA GLY A 49 -5.53 -25.24 17.19
C GLY A 49 -5.58 -26.07 18.48
N LYS A 50 -6.79 -26.23 19.05
CA LYS A 50 -7.02 -27.08 20.25
C LYS A 50 -6.68 -28.55 19.99
N GLU A 51 -7.04 -29.08 18.83
CA GLU A 51 -6.69 -30.46 18.45
C GLU A 51 -5.16 -30.64 18.32
N ASN A 52 -4.46 -29.69 17.69
CA ASN A 52 -2.99 -29.72 17.60
C ASN A 52 -2.33 -29.62 18.97
N GLN A 53 -2.84 -28.77 19.87
CA GLN A 53 -2.34 -28.68 21.24
C GLN A 53 -2.52 -29.99 22.00
N GLY A 54 -3.72 -30.58 21.94
CA GLY A 54 -3.99 -31.88 22.57
C GLY A 54 -3.15 -33.02 21.99
N LEU A 55 -2.88 -33.01 20.68
CA LEU A 55 -1.96 -33.97 20.05
C LEU A 55 -0.51 -33.76 20.51
N LYS A 56 -0.04 -32.51 20.66
CA LYS A 56 1.29 -32.20 21.20
C LYS A 56 1.44 -32.67 22.65
N GLU A 57 0.43 -32.47 23.48
CA GLU A 57 0.42 -32.97 24.87
C GLU A 57 0.43 -34.50 24.94
N LYS A 58 -0.39 -35.17 24.13
CA LYS A 58 -0.35 -36.64 23.99
C LYS A 58 1.01 -37.13 23.52
N LEU A 59 1.66 -36.42 22.59
CA LEU A 59 3.00 -36.74 22.10
C LEU A 59 4.03 -36.63 23.24
N LYS A 60 4.00 -35.53 24.02
CA LYS A 60 4.84 -35.34 25.21
C LYS A 60 4.61 -36.43 26.27
N GLN A 61 3.36 -36.77 26.58
CA GLN A 61 3.05 -37.85 27.52
C GLN A 61 3.49 -39.23 27.02
N SER A 62 3.46 -39.44 25.70
CA SER A 62 3.85 -40.71 25.06
C SER A 62 5.35 -40.83 24.76
N GLN A 63 6.14 -39.76 24.92
CA GLN A 63 7.60 -39.83 24.98
C GLN A 63 7.98 -40.19 26.42
N PRO A 64 8.20 -41.47 26.77
CA PRO A 64 8.85 -41.78 28.03
C PRO A 64 10.22 -41.12 28.02
N GLU A 65 10.58 -40.45 29.11
CA GLU A 65 11.91 -39.83 29.29
C GLU A 65 13.00 -40.87 29.02
N ALA A 66 13.52 -40.86 27.79
CA ALA A 66 14.45 -41.87 27.30
C ALA A 66 15.89 -41.65 27.83
N SER A 67 16.05 -40.84 28.87
CA SER A 67 17.36 -40.35 29.31
C SER A 67 17.83 -40.89 30.66
N SER A 68 17.05 -41.68 31.40
CA SER A 68 17.47 -42.11 32.74
C SER A 68 16.81 -43.39 33.25
N SER A 69 17.25 -44.55 32.76
CA SER A 69 17.49 -45.73 33.63
C SER A 69 18.07 -46.91 32.87
N SER A 70 19.37 -47.10 33.06
CA SER A 70 20.01 -48.39 32.95
C SER A 70 19.40 -49.33 34.00
N GLY A 71 18.52 -50.24 33.61
CA GLY A 71 18.06 -51.24 34.58
C GLY A 71 16.93 -52.15 34.14
N ARG A 72 17.28 -53.42 33.95
CA ARG A 72 16.40 -54.60 33.99
C ARG A 72 15.42 -54.84 32.82
N ARG A 73 15.96 -55.65 31.90
CA ARG A 73 15.32 -56.80 31.23
C ARG A 73 13.99 -57.24 31.88
N ARG A 74 12.86 -56.95 31.21
CA ARG A 74 11.65 -57.79 31.05
C ARG A 74 10.53 -56.91 30.48
N ASN A 75 10.34 -56.94 29.15
CA ASN A 75 9.07 -56.77 28.43
C ASN A 75 9.33 -56.51 26.93
N ALA A 76 9.65 -57.58 26.21
CA ALA A 76 9.90 -57.55 24.76
C ALA A 76 8.61 -57.35 23.93
N ALA A 77 7.41 -57.58 24.50
CA ALA A 77 6.15 -57.51 23.77
C ALA A 77 5.64 -56.06 23.52
N SER A 78 5.97 -55.10 24.40
CA SER A 78 5.49 -53.70 24.28
C SER A 78 6.26 -52.87 23.24
N ARG A 79 7.54 -53.20 22.99
CA ARG A 79 8.37 -52.49 21.99
C ARG A 79 7.87 -52.67 20.55
N SER A 80 7.25 -53.81 20.23
CA SER A 80 6.70 -54.10 18.90
C SER A 80 5.57 -53.12 18.50
N SER A 81 4.65 -52.83 19.43
CA SER A 81 3.51 -51.93 19.19
C SER A 81 3.93 -50.49 18.94
N ASN A 82 4.94 -50.00 19.68
CA ASN A 82 5.43 -48.64 19.50
C ASN A 82 6.17 -48.46 18.17
N VAL A 83 6.93 -49.46 17.71
CA VAL A 83 7.60 -49.41 16.40
C VAL A 83 6.59 -49.32 15.26
N GLN A 84 5.46 -50.04 15.35
CA GLN A 84 4.39 -49.95 14.34
C GLN A 84 3.72 -48.56 14.32
N LYS A 85 3.45 -47.97 15.49
CA LYS A 85 2.89 -46.62 15.60
C LYS A 85 3.84 -45.54 15.07
N VAL A 86 5.13 -45.64 15.36
CA VAL A 86 6.14 -44.71 14.83
C VAL A 86 6.18 -44.78 13.30
N ALA A 87 6.21 -45.99 12.73
CA ALA A 87 6.18 -46.17 11.27
C ALA A 87 4.87 -45.63 10.62
N GLU A 88 3.73 -45.74 11.31
CA GLU A 88 2.46 -45.16 10.84
C GLU A 88 2.48 -43.62 10.89
N LEU A 89 2.99 -43.04 11.98
CA LEU A 89 3.15 -41.60 12.13
C LEU A 89 4.11 -41.03 11.08
N GLU A 90 5.24 -41.68 10.82
CA GLU A 90 6.18 -41.29 9.75
C GLU A 90 5.51 -41.28 8.38
N LYS A 91 4.70 -42.31 8.07
CA LYS A 91 3.90 -42.35 6.82
C LYS A 91 2.90 -41.20 6.76
N ARG A 92 2.26 -40.85 7.88
CA ARG A 92 1.28 -39.75 7.95
C ARG A 92 1.96 -38.39 7.80
N VAL A 93 3.11 -38.17 8.43
CA VAL A 93 3.95 -36.97 8.27
C VAL A 93 4.34 -36.82 6.80
N LYS A 94 4.88 -37.87 6.18
CA LYS A 94 5.25 -37.84 4.75
C LYS A 94 4.06 -37.52 3.83
N LYS A 95 2.87 -38.07 4.12
CA LYS A 95 1.64 -37.71 3.38
C LYS A 95 1.29 -36.23 3.54
N LEU A 96 1.30 -35.71 4.77
CA LEU A 96 0.99 -34.30 5.05
C LEU A 96 2.01 -33.34 4.41
N GLU A 97 3.30 -33.67 4.41
CA GLU A 97 4.34 -32.89 3.73
C GLU A 97 4.11 -32.84 2.21
N THR A 98 3.77 -33.97 1.59
CA THR A 98 3.45 -33.99 0.15
C THR A 98 2.18 -33.21 -0.18
N ALA A 99 1.17 -33.20 0.70
CA ALA A 99 -0.03 -32.39 0.55
C ALA A 99 0.29 -30.90 0.67
N ARG A 100 1.01 -30.48 1.72
CA ARG A 100 1.48 -29.09 1.89
C ARG A 100 2.31 -28.60 0.70
N LYS A 101 3.15 -29.47 0.13
CA LYS A 101 3.93 -29.13 -1.07
C LYS A 101 3.03 -28.88 -2.29
N LYS A 102 1.94 -29.64 -2.46
CA LYS A 102 0.95 -29.42 -3.53
C LYS A 102 0.17 -28.13 -3.30
N ASP A 103 -0.28 -27.88 -2.08
CA ASP A 103 -1.02 -26.66 -1.73
C ASP A 103 -0.15 -25.42 -1.93
N ARG A 104 1.12 -25.47 -1.51
CA ARG A 104 2.07 -24.38 -1.77
C ARG A 104 2.22 -24.07 -3.25
N ARG A 105 2.36 -25.09 -4.11
CA ARG A 105 2.42 -24.91 -5.56
C ARG A 105 1.13 -24.32 -6.14
N LYS A 106 -0.02 -24.75 -5.63
CA LYS A 106 -1.32 -24.23 -6.06
C LYS A 106 -1.50 -22.76 -5.66
N ILE A 107 -1.09 -22.40 -4.45
CA ILE A 107 -1.09 -21.01 -3.96
C ILE A 107 -0.19 -20.14 -4.82
N GLU A 108 1.03 -20.62 -5.12
CA GLU A 108 1.97 -19.90 -5.99
C GLU A 108 1.43 -19.73 -7.40
N GLN A 109 0.79 -20.77 -7.96
CA GLN A 109 0.11 -20.69 -9.26
C GLN A 109 -1.02 -19.66 -9.25
N LEU A 110 -1.90 -19.67 -8.25
CA LEU A 110 -2.99 -18.71 -8.12
C LEU A 110 -2.48 -17.27 -7.94
N ARG A 111 -1.41 -17.08 -7.16
CA ARG A 111 -0.77 -15.77 -7.02
C ARG A 111 -0.18 -15.28 -8.35
N SER A 112 0.53 -16.15 -9.08
CA SER A 112 1.07 -15.79 -10.40
C SER A 112 -0.04 -15.47 -11.41
N GLN A 113 -1.16 -16.19 -11.37
CA GLN A 113 -2.31 -15.94 -12.22
C GLN A 113 -3.01 -14.63 -11.86
N ALA A 114 -3.14 -14.30 -10.57
CA ALA A 114 -3.72 -13.04 -10.11
C ALA A 114 -2.85 -11.84 -10.53
N VAL A 115 -1.53 -11.93 -10.36
CA VAL A 115 -0.59 -10.88 -10.83
C VAL A 115 -0.63 -10.74 -12.34
N LYS A 116 -0.73 -11.85 -13.08
CA LYS A 116 -0.83 -11.82 -14.54
C LYS A 116 -2.15 -11.18 -14.99
N ALA A 117 -3.28 -11.59 -14.41
CA ALA A 117 -4.58 -10.98 -14.71
C ALA A 117 -4.57 -9.48 -14.40
N GLU A 118 -3.97 -9.08 -13.28
CA GLU A 118 -3.83 -7.67 -12.92
C GLU A 118 -2.94 -6.89 -13.91
N ALA A 119 -1.90 -7.52 -14.47
CA ALA A 119 -1.08 -6.92 -15.50
C ALA A 119 -1.80 -6.84 -16.86
N ASP A 120 -2.53 -7.90 -17.23
CA ASP A 120 -3.33 -7.94 -18.46
C ASP A 120 -4.45 -6.88 -18.40
N ASP A 121 -5.13 -6.70 -17.26
CA ASP A 121 -6.13 -5.64 -17.02
C ASP A 121 -5.54 -4.23 -17.17
N LEU A 122 -4.27 -4.03 -16.79
CA LEU A 122 -3.58 -2.75 -16.96
C LEU A 122 -3.20 -2.49 -18.42
N MET A 123 -2.83 -3.54 -19.17
CA MET A 123 -2.40 -3.44 -20.56
C MET A 123 -3.58 -3.35 -21.56
N GLU A 124 -4.68 -4.05 -21.30
CA GLU A 124 -5.90 -3.97 -22.14
C GLU A 124 -6.63 -2.63 -21.96
N GLY A 125 -6.41 -1.94 -20.84
CA GLY A 125 -7.04 -0.64 -20.53
C GLY A 125 -6.45 0.59 -21.25
N GLU A 126 -5.41 0.44 -22.07
CA GLU A 126 -4.80 1.56 -22.84
C GLU A 126 -5.36 1.71 -24.26
N GLY A 127 -6.27 0.81 -24.70
CA GLY A 127 -6.50 0.57 -26.12
C GLY A 127 -7.82 1.00 -26.77
N SER A 128 -9.00 0.90 -26.13
CA SER A 128 -10.23 0.93 -26.96
C SER A 128 -11.53 1.54 -26.44
N ASP A 129 -11.75 1.84 -25.16
CA ASP A 129 -13.12 2.22 -24.73
C ASP A 129 -13.13 3.43 -23.78
N ALA A 130 -13.00 4.61 -24.34
CA ALA A 130 -13.16 5.90 -23.66
C ALA A 130 -14.60 6.20 -23.21
N GLU A 131 -15.58 5.32 -23.45
CA GLU A 131 -17.00 5.59 -23.12
C GLU A 131 -17.45 5.06 -21.73
N ASN A 132 -16.64 4.29 -21.01
CA ASN A 132 -17.03 3.79 -19.69
C ASN A 132 -16.29 4.53 -18.55
N GLY A 133 -16.72 5.75 -18.23
CA GLY A 133 -16.22 6.57 -17.10
C GLY A 133 -16.22 5.90 -15.71
N VAL A 134 -16.80 4.71 -15.58
CA VAL A 134 -16.74 3.86 -14.37
C VAL A 134 -15.31 3.36 -14.08
N ASP A 135 -14.46 3.19 -15.10
CA ASP A 135 -13.11 2.65 -14.92
C ASP A 135 -12.11 3.67 -14.33
N ALA A 136 -12.26 4.96 -14.69
CA ALA A 136 -11.40 6.03 -14.16
C ALA A 136 -11.47 6.15 -12.63
N VAL A 137 -12.69 6.07 -12.07
CA VAL A 137 -12.89 6.12 -10.60
C VAL A 137 -12.26 4.90 -9.91
N HIS A 138 -12.33 3.72 -10.53
CA HIS A 138 -11.72 2.51 -9.98
C HIS A 138 -10.19 2.60 -10.00
N LYS A 139 -9.61 3.05 -11.12
CA LYS A 139 -8.16 3.30 -11.25
C LYS A 139 -7.68 4.33 -10.22
N MET A 140 -8.41 5.42 -10.02
CA MET A 140 -8.08 6.43 -9.00
C MET A 140 -8.12 5.86 -7.58
N LYS A 141 -9.15 5.07 -7.23
CA LYS A 141 -9.21 4.36 -5.94
C LYS A 141 -8.05 3.38 -5.76
N LYS A 142 -7.63 2.70 -6.83
CA LYS A 142 -6.47 1.79 -6.82
C LYS A 142 -5.17 2.53 -6.56
N LEU A 143 -4.96 3.70 -7.18
CA LEU A 143 -3.80 4.55 -6.91
C LEU A 143 -3.80 5.10 -5.47
N LEU A 144 -4.95 5.57 -4.97
CA LEU A 144 -5.05 6.00 -3.56
C LEU A 144 -4.68 4.90 -2.58
N ARG A 145 -5.14 3.66 -2.84
CA ARG A 145 -4.79 2.53 -1.98
C ARG A 145 -3.29 2.25 -2.02
N LYS A 146 -2.69 2.21 -3.22
CA LYS A 146 -1.23 2.05 -3.38
C LYS A 146 -0.45 3.16 -2.66
N PHE A 147 -0.90 4.41 -2.76
CA PHE A 147 -0.29 5.54 -2.05
C PHE A 147 -0.37 5.33 -0.53
N SER A 148 -1.55 5.01 0.00
CA SER A 148 -1.74 4.74 1.43
C SER A 148 -0.89 3.57 1.91
N ASP A 149 -0.82 2.48 1.15
CA ASP A 149 -0.01 1.31 1.48
C ASP A 149 1.47 1.70 1.54
N LEU A 150 1.99 2.44 0.54
CA LEU A 150 3.38 2.90 0.51
C LEU A 150 3.72 3.85 1.68
N VAL A 151 2.80 4.72 2.09
CA VAL A 151 3.04 5.66 3.21
C VAL A 151 3.22 4.94 4.54
N ILE A 152 2.50 3.83 4.76
CA ILE A 152 2.50 3.09 6.03
C ILE A 152 3.65 2.07 6.11
N VAL A 153 4.20 1.62 4.98
CA VAL A 153 5.29 0.64 4.95
C VAL A 153 6.52 1.16 5.71
N SER A 154 7.05 0.33 6.60
CA SER A 154 8.33 0.58 7.28
C SER A 154 9.49 0.57 6.27
N THR A 155 10.32 1.59 6.33
CA THR A 155 11.49 1.79 5.47
C THR A 155 12.78 1.79 6.26
N LEU A 156 13.88 1.51 5.57
CA LEU A 156 15.22 1.70 6.10
C LEU A 156 15.75 3.09 5.70
N SER A 157 16.37 3.82 6.63
CA SER A 157 17.07 5.08 6.31
C SER A 157 18.19 4.87 5.29
N ASP A 158 18.39 5.87 4.43
CA ASP A 158 19.45 5.88 3.41
C ASP A 158 20.86 5.94 4.02
N GLU A 159 20.99 6.44 5.26
CA GLU A 159 22.28 6.59 5.95
C GLU A 159 22.79 5.28 6.55
N GLY A 160 21.98 4.23 6.49
CA GLY A 160 22.25 2.94 7.12
C GLY A 160 21.88 2.98 8.60
N GLU A 161 21.02 2.04 9.01
CA GLU A 161 20.70 1.82 10.41
C GLU A 161 21.38 0.53 10.88
N GLU A 162 21.74 0.47 12.17
CA GLU A 162 22.37 -0.70 12.77
C GLU A 162 21.37 -1.49 13.62
N CYS A 163 21.51 -2.82 13.62
CA CYS A 163 20.69 -3.67 14.46
C CYS A 163 21.03 -3.48 15.95
N PRO A 164 20.06 -3.30 16.86
CA PRO A 164 20.33 -3.11 18.29
C PRO A 164 20.97 -4.30 19.01
N ILE A 165 20.93 -5.49 18.39
CA ILE A 165 21.35 -6.74 19.03
C ILE A 165 22.77 -7.12 18.59
N CYS A 166 23.04 -7.10 17.28
CA CYS A 166 24.36 -7.45 16.75
C CYS A 166 25.22 -6.25 16.32
N PHE A 167 24.65 -5.04 16.22
CA PHE A 167 25.30 -3.83 15.70
C PHE A 167 25.78 -3.94 14.24
N ASP A 168 25.25 -4.90 13.48
CA ASP A 168 25.50 -4.98 12.04
C ASP A 168 24.57 -4.02 11.29
N ASN A 169 25.06 -3.48 10.17
CA ASN A 169 24.26 -2.67 9.26
C ASN A 169 23.07 -3.46 8.71
N LEU A 170 21.90 -2.85 8.78
CA LEU A 170 20.65 -3.40 8.30
C LEU A 170 20.61 -3.32 6.76
N GLU A 171 20.01 -4.34 6.13
CA GLU A 171 19.86 -4.43 4.69
C GLU A 171 18.40 -4.72 4.31
N VAL A 172 17.93 -4.11 3.23
CA VAL A 172 16.58 -4.37 2.69
C VAL A 172 16.39 -5.87 2.42
N LYS A 173 15.21 -6.42 2.72
CA LYS A 173 14.86 -7.86 2.67
C LYS A 173 15.57 -8.76 3.70
N LYS A 174 16.54 -8.25 4.46
CA LYS A 174 17.16 -8.95 5.60
C LYS A 174 16.81 -8.34 6.96
N THR A 175 16.04 -7.26 6.93
CA THR A 175 15.55 -6.54 8.11
C THR A 175 14.07 -6.75 8.26
N SER A 176 13.64 -6.96 9.50
CA SER A 176 12.23 -7.06 9.88
C SER A 176 11.85 -5.84 10.73
N GLY A 177 10.69 -5.26 10.43
CA GLY A 177 10.04 -4.21 11.19
C GLY A 177 9.02 -4.81 12.17
N LEU A 178 9.06 -4.35 13.41
CA LEU A 178 8.06 -4.69 14.42
C LEU A 178 6.88 -3.71 14.33
N GLN A 179 5.72 -4.05 14.92
CA GLN A 179 4.54 -3.16 14.95
C GLN A 179 4.80 -1.81 15.64
N CYS A 180 5.83 -1.74 16.49
CA CYS A 180 6.29 -0.51 17.12
C CYS A 180 7.34 0.24 16.28
N GLU A 181 7.42 -0.05 14.98
CA GLU A 181 8.28 0.57 13.96
C GLU A 181 9.79 0.40 14.18
N HIS A 182 10.21 -0.32 15.22
CA HIS A 182 11.62 -0.61 15.44
C HIS A 182 12.11 -1.76 14.54
N LEU A 183 13.34 -1.62 14.03
CA LEU A 183 13.94 -2.56 13.09
C LEU A 183 14.93 -3.52 13.78
N VAL A 184 14.94 -4.78 13.32
CA VAL A 184 15.87 -5.83 13.77
C VAL A 184 16.27 -6.69 12.57
N CYS A 185 17.51 -7.15 12.48
CA CYS A 185 17.91 -8.08 11.43
C CYS A 185 17.24 -9.46 11.60
N ASN A 186 17.04 -10.19 10.51
CA ASN A 186 16.34 -11.48 10.52
C ASN A 186 17.05 -12.55 11.38
N ASP A 187 18.37 -12.47 11.47
CA ASP A 187 19.18 -13.40 12.27
C ASP A 187 18.94 -13.18 13.78
N CYS A 188 18.91 -11.92 14.21
CA CYS A 188 18.60 -11.58 15.60
C CYS A 188 17.11 -11.75 15.93
N LEU A 189 16.20 -11.52 14.98
CA LEU A 189 14.78 -11.81 15.13
C LEU A 189 14.54 -13.28 15.53
N ALA A 190 15.27 -14.21 14.89
CA ALA A 190 15.18 -15.62 15.21
C ALA A 190 15.64 -15.93 16.65
N GLN A 191 16.65 -15.21 17.16
CA GLN A 191 17.17 -15.37 18.53
C GLN A 191 16.21 -14.86 19.60
N ILE A 192 15.52 -13.74 19.34
CA ILE A 192 14.53 -13.17 20.27
C ILE A 192 13.19 -13.92 20.23
N SER A 193 12.85 -14.55 19.10
CA SER A 193 11.70 -15.46 19.00
C SER A 193 12.05 -16.83 19.63
N LYS A 194 11.83 -17.00 20.93
CA LYS A 194 12.17 -18.25 21.64
C LYS A 194 11.21 -19.40 21.29
N GLY A 195 11.29 -19.93 20.05
CA GLY A 195 10.95 -21.29 19.61
C GLY A 195 9.52 -21.84 19.77
N SER A 196 8.73 -21.39 20.75
CA SER A 196 7.36 -21.83 21.02
C SER A 196 6.37 -20.69 21.10
N ASP A 197 6.85 -19.50 21.46
CA ASP A 197 5.98 -18.38 21.71
C ASP A 197 5.76 -17.68 20.37
N GLU A 198 4.49 -17.61 19.96
CA GLU A 198 4.03 -16.94 18.73
C GLU A 198 4.18 -15.40 18.84
N THR A 199 5.00 -14.93 19.79
CA THR A 199 5.20 -13.53 20.12
C THR A 199 6.69 -13.18 20.12
N VAL A 200 6.97 -11.93 19.83
CA VAL A 200 8.31 -11.34 19.81
C VAL A 200 8.28 -10.10 20.71
N GLN A 201 9.27 -9.97 21.59
CA GLN A 201 9.43 -8.78 22.41
C GLN A 201 10.45 -7.84 21.77
N CYS A 202 10.06 -6.59 21.50
CA CYS A 202 10.94 -5.58 20.93
C CYS A 202 12.12 -5.28 21.87
N PRO A 203 13.39 -5.31 21.40
CA PRO A 203 14.54 -5.00 22.24
C PRO A 203 14.61 -3.53 22.68
N TYR A 204 14.04 -2.59 21.91
CA TYR A 204 14.03 -1.15 22.23
C TYR A 204 12.95 -0.78 23.26
N CYS A 205 11.68 -0.99 22.90
CA CYS A 205 10.55 -0.52 23.71
C CYS A 205 9.92 -1.60 24.60
N LYS A 206 10.38 -2.87 24.51
CA LYS A 206 9.86 -4.03 25.26
C LYS A 206 8.40 -4.39 24.96
N GLN A 207 7.78 -3.75 23.97
CA GLN A 207 6.43 -4.10 23.49
C GLN A 207 6.42 -5.51 22.92
N VAL A 208 5.37 -6.27 23.24
CA VAL A 208 5.16 -7.62 22.75
C VAL A 208 4.30 -7.54 21.49
N CYS A 209 4.80 -8.10 20.40
CA CYS A 209 4.13 -8.17 19.10
C CYS A 209 3.88 -9.62 18.73
N ALA A 210 2.80 -9.91 18.00
CA ALA A 210 2.63 -11.25 17.43
C ALA A 210 3.66 -11.46 16.31
N ARG A 211 4.18 -12.68 16.18
CA ARG A 211 5.19 -13.02 15.17
C ARG A 211 4.65 -12.87 13.75
N GLU A 212 3.34 -13.03 13.57
CA GLU A 212 2.67 -12.86 12.28
C GLU A 212 2.55 -11.41 11.84
N ASP A 213 2.64 -10.46 12.78
CA ASP A 213 2.58 -9.02 12.51
C ASP A 213 3.98 -8.41 12.27
N VAL A 214 5.03 -9.22 12.26
CA VAL A 214 6.38 -8.77 11.94
C VAL A 214 6.52 -8.72 10.42
N GLU A 215 6.72 -7.52 9.90
CA GLU A 215 6.81 -7.27 8.46
C GLU A 215 8.25 -7.24 7.99
N LEU A 216 8.51 -7.68 6.75
CA LEU A 216 9.83 -7.60 6.16
C LEU A 216 10.00 -6.22 5.51
N VAL A 217 11.10 -5.52 5.80
CA VAL A 217 11.39 -4.22 5.20
C VAL A 217 11.81 -4.40 3.75
N HIS A 218 11.04 -3.79 2.84
CA HIS A 218 11.19 -3.98 1.39
C HIS A 218 11.77 -2.79 0.63
N TYR A 219 11.81 -1.60 1.25
CA TYR A 219 12.22 -0.36 0.62
C TYR A 219 13.20 0.40 1.51
N THR A 220 14.15 1.10 0.90
CA THR A 220 14.77 2.26 1.57
C THR A 220 13.83 3.46 1.51
N GLU A 221 14.10 4.51 2.29
CA GLU A 221 13.35 5.76 2.23
C GLU A 221 13.32 6.35 0.82
N ARG A 222 14.47 6.37 0.14
CA ARG A 222 14.57 6.83 -1.26
C ARG A 222 13.72 6.00 -2.21
N GLU A 223 13.80 4.68 -2.12
CA GLU A 223 13.02 3.78 -2.98
C GLU A 223 11.51 3.95 -2.73
N ARG A 224 11.10 4.17 -1.48
CA ARG A 224 9.69 4.50 -1.15
C ARG A 224 9.27 5.82 -1.78
N TRP A 225 10.10 6.87 -1.71
CA TRP A 225 9.81 8.16 -2.33
C TRP A 225 9.70 8.06 -3.85
N ASP A 226 10.60 7.32 -4.50
CA ASP A 226 10.52 7.08 -5.95
C ASP A 226 9.23 6.37 -6.32
N ALA A 227 8.82 5.34 -5.56
CA ALA A 227 7.56 4.64 -5.77
C ALA A 227 6.33 5.56 -5.56
N LEU A 228 6.35 6.43 -4.56
CA LEU A 228 5.31 7.44 -4.33
C LEU A 228 5.22 8.44 -5.49
N LEU A 229 6.36 8.88 -6.03
CA LEU A 229 6.41 9.77 -7.19
C LEU A 229 5.84 9.09 -8.43
N ASP A 230 6.07 7.79 -8.61
CA ASP A 230 5.48 7.05 -9.73
C ASP A 230 3.96 6.93 -9.60
N VAL A 231 3.43 6.74 -8.39
CA VAL A 231 1.98 6.81 -8.13
C VAL A 231 1.43 8.21 -8.46
N ALA A 232 2.13 9.27 -8.08
CA ALA A 232 1.74 10.64 -8.39
C ALA A 232 1.76 10.93 -9.90
N LYS A 233 2.78 10.46 -10.64
CA LYS A 233 2.81 10.59 -12.11
C LYS A 233 1.65 9.84 -12.77
N ALA A 234 1.36 8.61 -12.32
CA ALA A 234 0.22 7.85 -12.80
C ALA A 234 -1.12 8.54 -12.50
N TRP A 235 -1.21 9.20 -11.35
CA TRP A 235 -2.37 10.03 -11.01
C TRP A 235 -2.54 11.20 -11.99
N CYS A 236 -1.49 12.00 -12.18
CA CYS A 236 -1.52 13.15 -13.09
C CYS A 236 -1.89 12.71 -14.52
N ALA A 237 -1.38 11.57 -14.99
CA ALA A 237 -1.71 11.04 -16.30
C ALA A 237 -3.21 10.76 -16.49
N MET A 238 -3.93 10.38 -15.42
CA MET A 238 -5.39 10.18 -15.48
C MET A 238 -6.17 11.50 -15.38
N ASP A 239 -5.66 12.47 -14.61
CA ASP A 239 -6.33 13.75 -14.38
C ASP A 239 -6.39 14.63 -15.64
N HIS A 240 -5.41 14.50 -16.54
CA HIS A 240 -5.35 15.27 -17.79
C HIS A 240 -6.51 15.01 -18.77
N HIS A 241 -7.30 13.95 -18.59
CA HIS A 241 -8.47 13.70 -19.45
C HIS A 241 -9.69 14.58 -19.15
N ALA A 242 -9.71 15.31 -18.03
CA ALA A 242 -10.82 16.21 -17.73
C ALA A 242 -10.68 17.62 -18.36
N GLY A 243 -9.55 17.93 -19.01
CA GLY A 243 -9.21 19.29 -19.45
C GLY A 243 -9.25 19.57 -20.95
N GLU A 244 -9.46 18.56 -21.81
CA GLU A 244 -9.56 18.80 -23.26
C GLU A 244 -10.92 19.39 -23.69
N GLU A 245 -11.90 19.48 -22.78
CA GLU A 245 -13.21 20.11 -23.07
C GLU A 245 -13.30 21.60 -22.72
N THR A 246 -12.31 22.22 -22.05
CA THR A 246 -12.40 23.65 -21.68
C THR A 246 -11.50 24.58 -22.50
N SER A 247 -10.57 24.04 -23.31
CA SER A 247 -9.66 24.86 -24.12
C SER A 247 -10.31 25.49 -25.36
N GLU A 248 -11.44 24.98 -25.84
CA GLU A 248 -12.14 25.56 -27.01
C GLU A 248 -13.20 26.61 -26.60
N GLU A 249 -13.74 26.57 -25.37
CA GLU A 249 -14.77 27.51 -24.92
C GLU A 249 -14.21 28.84 -24.37
N GLU A 250 -12.94 28.88 -23.91
CA GLU A 250 -12.31 30.14 -23.44
C GLU A 250 -11.98 31.15 -24.57
N ALA A 251 -12.13 30.78 -25.85
CA ALA A 251 -11.83 31.66 -26.98
C ALA A 251 -13.02 32.54 -27.43
N GLU A 252 -14.23 32.31 -26.92
CA GLU A 252 -15.45 33.04 -27.35
C GLU A 252 -16.05 33.95 -26.28
N GLU A 253 -15.50 34.03 -25.07
CA GLU A 253 -15.87 35.09 -24.14
C GLU A 253 -15.20 36.42 -24.57
N GLU A 254 -15.81 37.08 -25.56
CA GLU A 254 -15.71 38.52 -25.77
C GLU A 254 -16.11 39.20 -24.46
N PHE A 255 -15.12 39.37 -23.58
CA PHE A 255 -15.22 40.05 -22.32
C PHE A 255 -15.93 41.37 -22.57
N ILE A 256 -17.16 41.50 -22.08
CA ILE A 256 -17.98 42.70 -22.17
C ILE A 256 -17.10 43.84 -21.63
N ASN A 257 -16.53 44.61 -22.55
CA ASN A 257 -15.74 45.78 -22.26
C ASN A 257 -16.73 46.92 -22.01
N ASP A 258 -17.60 46.73 -21.01
CA ASP A 258 -18.56 47.74 -20.58
C ASP A 258 -17.74 48.84 -19.92
N GLY A 259 -17.44 49.85 -20.74
CA GLY A 259 -16.90 51.14 -20.34
C GLY A 259 -17.85 51.89 -19.41
N THR A 260 -18.08 51.35 -18.22
CA THR A 260 -18.86 51.99 -17.16
C THR A 260 -17.89 52.62 -16.18
N SER A 261 -17.43 53.81 -16.54
CA SER A 261 -16.79 54.76 -15.63
C SER A 261 -17.79 55.24 -14.58
N ILE A 262 -18.02 54.55 -13.46
CA ILE A 262 -18.65 55.18 -12.29
C ILE A 262 -18.21 54.57 -10.94
N ALA A 263 -17.50 55.40 -10.18
CA ALA A 263 -17.51 55.62 -8.72
C ALA A 263 -17.24 54.47 -7.72
N SER A 264 -16.07 54.60 -7.08
CA SER A 264 -15.84 54.63 -5.62
C SER A 264 -16.94 54.17 -4.66
N THR A 265 -16.60 53.21 -3.78
CA THR A 265 -16.96 53.26 -2.36
C THR A 265 -15.87 52.60 -1.49
N PRO A 266 -15.60 53.13 -0.28
CA PRO A 266 -14.46 52.73 0.55
C PRO A 266 -14.84 51.78 1.69
N ALA A 267 -13.80 51.19 2.27
CA ALA A 267 -13.63 50.80 3.67
C ALA A 267 -14.69 49.88 4.31
N ASN A 268 -14.26 48.66 4.66
CA ASN A 268 -14.48 48.23 6.04
C ASN A 268 -13.30 47.41 6.57
N ASN A 269 -12.97 47.78 7.79
CA ASN A 269 -11.81 47.49 8.60
C ASN A 269 -12.30 46.56 9.71
N GLU A 270 -11.84 45.32 9.79
CA GLU A 270 -11.91 44.56 11.04
C GLU A 270 -10.61 43.78 11.25
N GLU A 271 -9.96 44.19 12.33
CA GLU A 271 -8.79 43.60 12.97
C GLU A 271 -9.07 42.15 13.38
N SER A 272 -8.09 41.26 13.19
CA SER A 272 -7.96 40.06 14.02
C SER A 272 -6.57 40.02 14.61
N GLU A 273 -6.57 40.25 15.91
CA GLU A 273 -5.50 40.35 16.88
C GLU A 273 -4.88 38.96 17.17
N LEU A 274 -3.57 38.95 17.45
CA LEU A 274 -2.84 38.05 18.37
C LEU A 274 -2.82 36.52 18.09
N GLU A 275 -1.63 35.97 17.84
CA GLU A 275 -0.77 35.54 18.95
C GLU A 275 0.70 35.31 18.52
N ARG A 276 1.58 35.84 19.36
CA ARG A 276 3.04 35.68 19.34
C ARG A 276 3.38 34.29 19.90
N ILE A 277 4.28 33.57 19.24
CA ILE A 277 5.09 32.57 19.93
C ILE A 277 6.55 32.98 19.72
N ALA A 278 7.20 33.21 20.86
CA ALA A 278 8.53 33.73 21.01
C ALA A 278 9.59 32.73 20.52
N GLU A 279 10.64 33.32 19.98
CA GLU A 279 11.97 32.74 19.81
C GLU A 279 12.60 32.50 21.19
N GLU A 280 13.25 31.35 21.37
CA GLU A 280 14.38 31.21 22.28
C GLU A 280 15.51 30.53 21.51
N ASP A 281 16.64 31.24 21.50
CA ASP A 281 17.99 30.85 21.09
C ASP A 281 18.48 29.58 21.83
N ASP A 282 19.34 28.76 21.22
CA ASP A 282 20.80 28.79 21.51
C ASP A 282 21.58 27.68 20.76
N ASP A 283 22.89 27.91 20.65
CA ASP A 283 24.00 26.98 20.36
C ASP A 283 24.46 26.77 18.89
N GLU A 284 25.25 27.75 18.46
CA GLU A 284 26.69 27.69 18.12
C GLU A 284 27.28 26.55 17.23
N ASP A 285 28.05 27.04 16.24
CA ASP A 285 29.27 26.50 15.65
C ASP A 285 29.24 25.25 14.75
N ASP A 286 29.33 25.46 13.42
CA ASP A 286 30.57 25.07 12.72
C ASP A 286 30.76 25.78 11.37
N ASP A 287 32.03 26.03 11.10
CA ASP A 287 32.64 26.95 10.15
C ASP A 287 32.68 26.35 8.72
N LYS A 288 32.15 27.06 7.72
CA LYS A 288 32.62 26.99 6.32
C LYS A 288 32.10 28.13 5.45
N SER A 289 32.95 29.14 5.35
CA SER A 289 32.96 30.16 4.31
C SER A 289 32.82 29.58 2.88
N LEU A 290 32.01 30.26 2.03
CA LEU A 290 32.36 30.80 0.71
C LEU A 290 31.10 30.98 -0.20
N ALA A 291 30.53 32.18 -0.22
CA ALA A 291 30.07 32.88 -1.43
C ALA A 291 29.54 34.26 -1.05
N THR A 292 30.26 35.30 -1.42
CA THR A 292 29.91 36.71 -1.17
C THR A 292 28.57 37.04 -1.87
N PRO A 293 27.53 37.48 -1.16
CA PRO A 293 26.31 37.96 -1.79
C PRO A 293 26.58 39.28 -2.55
N PRO A 294 25.87 39.56 -3.67
CA PRO A 294 25.99 40.82 -4.38
C PRO A 294 25.56 42.01 -3.49
N PRO A 295 26.09 43.22 -3.75
CA PRO A 295 25.90 44.39 -2.88
C PRO A 295 24.42 44.76 -2.68
N ALA A 296 24.09 45.02 -1.42
CA ALA A 296 22.74 45.11 -0.84
C ALA A 296 22.04 46.47 -1.02
N ASP A 297 22.11 47.08 -2.20
CA ASP A 297 21.50 48.42 -2.43
C ASP A 297 20.15 48.41 -3.16
N GLN A 298 19.51 47.25 -3.32
CA GLN A 298 18.15 47.20 -3.85
C GLN A 298 17.30 46.26 -3.00
N GLN A 299 16.52 46.84 -2.08
CA GLN A 299 15.41 46.09 -1.48
C GLN A 299 14.53 45.57 -2.62
N PRO A 300 14.34 44.24 -2.74
CA PRO A 300 13.48 43.69 -3.76
C PRO A 300 12.06 44.18 -3.49
N GLN A 301 11.59 45.13 -4.32
CA GLN A 301 10.20 45.55 -4.29
C GLN A 301 9.34 44.29 -4.41
N LEU A 302 8.48 44.08 -3.40
CA LEU A 302 7.61 42.93 -3.33
C LEU A 302 6.85 42.81 -4.65
N TYR A 303 6.96 41.64 -5.28
CA TYR A 303 6.36 41.39 -6.57
C TYR A 303 4.87 41.75 -6.58
N ALA A 304 4.18 41.56 -5.46
CA ALA A 304 2.77 41.91 -5.26
C ALA A 304 2.44 43.37 -5.61
N GLU A 305 3.30 44.33 -5.24
CA GLU A 305 3.01 45.77 -5.32
C GLU A 305 3.35 46.42 -6.67
N SER A 306 4.04 45.70 -7.55
CA SER A 306 4.41 46.25 -8.85
C SER A 306 3.20 46.41 -9.78
N PRO A 307 3.02 47.59 -10.43
CA PRO A 307 1.95 47.83 -11.39
C PRO A 307 1.88 46.73 -12.47
N THR A 308 0.68 46.27 -12.81
CA THR A 308 0.43 45.14 -13.72
C THR A 308 1.14 45.27 -15.06
N LYS A 309 1.29 46.51 -15.55
CA LYS A 309 2.04 46.83 -16.78
C LYS A 309 3.53 46.48 -16.69
N LEU A 310 4.16 46.74 -15.54
CA LEU A 310 5.57 46.41 -15.30
C LEU A 310 5.77 44.90 -15.12
N LYS A 311 4.83 44.20 -14.46
CA LYS A 311 4.83 42.73 -14.38
C LYS A 311 4.80 42.08 -15.76
N ARG A 312 3.88 42.52 -16.63
CA ARG A 312 3.76 42.00 -18.01
C ARG A 312 5.04 42.26 -18.81
N GLN A 313 5.62 43.46 -18.69
CA GLN A 313 6.87 43.80 -19.37
C GLN A 313 8.06 42.97 -18.87
N ARG A 314 8.14 42.70 -17.56
CA ARG A 314 9.19 41.86 -16.96
C ARG A 314 9.08 40.40 -17.41
N MET A 315 7.86 39.87 -17.48
CA MET A 315 7.61 38.52 -18.01
C MET A 315 8.00 38.39 -19.49
N GLU A 316 7.71 39.40 -20.30
CA GLU A 316 8.10 39.44 -21.71
C GLU A 316 9.63 39.50 -21.89
N GLN A 317 10.33 40.24 -21.04
CA GLN A 317 11.80 40.28 -21.04
C GLN A 317 12.40 38.92 -20.69
N LEU A 318 11.90 38.27 -19.64
CA LEU A 318 12.38 36.94 -19.22
C LEU A 318 12.11 35.88 -20.30
N SER A 319 10.97 35.95 -21.01
CA SER A 319 10.67 35.01 -22.09
C SER A 319 11.62 35.19 -23.28
N LYS A 320 11.90 36.44 -23.68
CA LYS A 320 12.89 36.75 -24.73
C LYS A 320 14.29 36.29 -24.34
N GLU A 321 14.68 36.45 -23.07
CA GLU A 321 15.98 36.01 -22.59
C GLU A 321 16.13 34.48 -22.60
N ARG A 322 15.08 33.74 -22.22
CA ARG A 322 15.03 32.27 -22.34
C ARG A 322 15.14 31.82 -23.80
N GLN A 323 14.44 32.48 -24.73
CA GLN A 323 14.55 32.18 -26.16
C GLN A 323 15.97 32.43 -26.71
N ARG A 324 16.63 33.53 -26.30
CA ARG A 324 18.02 33.82 -26.68
C ARG A 324 19.01 32.79 -26.13
N LYS A 325 18.83 32.32 -24.89
CA LYS A 325 19.67 31.25 -24.32
C LYS A 325 19.46 29.93 -25.04
N LYS A 326 18.22 29.56 -25.39
CA LYS A 326 17.92 28.32 -26.13
C LYS A 326 18.54 28.30 -27.53
N GLY A 327 18.65 29.46 -28.19
CA GLY A 327 19.28 29.60 -29.50
C GLY A 327 20.82 29.50 -29.50
N ARG A 328 21.49 29.63 -28.34
CA ARG A 328 22.97 29.55 -28.24
C ARG A 328 23.52 28.12 -28.08
N PHE A 329 22.65 27.15 -27.81
CA PHE A 329 23.02 25.74 -27.61
C PHE A 329 22.64 24.84 -28.80
N ARG A 330 22.32 25.44 -29.96
CA ARG A 330 22.20 24.76 -31.26
C ARG A 330 23.33 25.21 -32.16
#